data_AF-A0ABD6D3R9-F1
#
_entry.id   AF-A0ABD6D3R9-F1
#
_cell.length_a   1.000
_cell.length_b   1.000
_cell.length_c   1.000
_cell.angle_alpha   90.00
_cell.angle_beta   90.00
_cell.angle_gamma   90.00
#
_symmetry.space_group_name_H-M   'P 1'
#
loop_
_entity.id
_entity.type
_entity.pdbx_description
1 polymer ?
#
loop_
_entity_poly.entity_id
_entity_poly.type
_entity_poly.pdbx_seq_one_letter_code
_entity_poly.pdbx_strand_id
1 'polypeptide(L)' 'MERQPAEPTLVCFQSLTVLLQYSPLDEVYQFLDTLDTHVERTDATAHFHLHDDAHDEEAVATLRPVFDRIRDDT' A
#
# COMPACT_ATOMS: atom_id res chain seq x y z
N MET A 1 -31.03 -16.20 11.86
CA MET A 1 -30.17 -16.04 10.68
C MET A 1 -28.88 -15.44 11.18
N GLU A 2 -27.90 -16.29 11.48
CA GLU A 2 -26.58 -15.84 11.94
C GLU A 2 -25.87 -15.27 10.72
N ARG A 3 -25.53 -13.98 10.76
CA ARG A 3 -24.77 -13.33 9.68
C ARG A 3 -23.39 -13.97 9.67
N GLN A 4 -23.08 -14.77 8.65
CA GLN A 4 -21.72 -15.26 8.42
C GLN A 4 -20.79 -14.04 8.44
N PRO A 5 -19.67 -14.07 9.18
CA PRO A 5 -18.71 -12.98 9.12
C PRO A 5 -18.29 -12.83 7.66
N ALA A 6 -18.41 -11.62 7.13
CA ALA A 6 -17.92 -11.31 5.80
C ALA A 6 -16.42 -11.66 5.78
N GLU A 7 -15.99 -12.39 4.75
CA GLU A 7 -14.57 -12.68 4.57
C GLU A 7 -13.82 -11.34 4.47
N PRO A 8 -12.67 -11.18 5.16
CA PRO A 8 -11.93 -9.93 5.14
C PRO A 8 -11.52 -9.60 3.71
N THR A 9 -11.86 -8.39 3.27
CA THR A 9 -11.52 -7.96 1.91
C THR A 9 -10.05 -7.61 1.84
N LEU A 10 -9.30 -8.30 0.97
CA LEU A 10 -7.87 -8.08 0.76
C LEU A 10 -7.66 -7.35 -0.58
N VAL A 11 -6.99 -6.20 -0.51
CA VAL A 11 -6.58 -5.43 -1.69
C VAL A 11 -5.10 -5.64 -1.93
N CYS A 12 -4.75 -6.21 -3.08
CA CYS A 12 -3.37 -6.51 -3.46
C CYS A 12 -2.89 -5.53 -4.54
N PHE A 13 -1.94 -4.68 -4.20
CA PHE A 13 -1.21 -3.85 -5.16
C PHE A 13 0.11 -4.52 -5.53
N GLN A 14 0.14 -5.07 -6.75
CA GLN A 14 1.21 -5.97 -7.19
C GLN A 14 2.57 -5.30 -7.36
N SER A 15 2.63 -3.99 -7.66
CA SER A 15 3.90 -3.26 -7.74
C SER A 15 3.69 -1.75 -7.67
N LEU A 16 4.14 -1.13 -6.58
CA LEU A 16 4.29 0.32 -6.49
C LEU A 16 5.47 0.82 -7.32
N THR A 17 6.45 -0.04 -7.61
CA THR A 17 7.59 0.32 -8.47
C THR A 17 7.13 0.72 -9.86
N VAL A 18 6.15 0.02 -10.44
CA VAL A 18 5.56 0.41 -11.73
C VAL A 18 4.85 1.76 -11.60
N LEU A 19 4.10 1.99 -10.53
CA LEU A 19 3.37 3.24 -10.32
C LEU A 19 4.34 4.45 -10.23
N LEU A 20 5.43 4.30 -9.48
CA LEU A 20 6.48 5.31 -9.32
C LEU A 20 7.30 5.56 -10.60
N GLN A 21 7.28 4.65 -11.59
CA GLN A 21 7.90 4.91 -12.90
C GLN A 21 7.10 5.89 -13.75
N TYR A 22 5.79 6.04 -13.50
CA TYR A 22 4.89 6.87 -14.30
C TYR A 22 4.35 8.09 -13.56
N SER A 23 4.42 8.10 -12.23
CA SER A 23 3.92 9.18 -11.37
C SER A 23 5.01 9.64 -10.40
N PRO A 24 5.08 10.94 -10.08
CA PRO A 24 6.00 11.46 -9.07
C PRO A 24 5.65 10.91 -7.68
N LEU A 25 6.67 10.83 -6.82
CA LEU A 25 6.56 10.28 -5.46
C LEU A 25 5.44 10.95 -4.63
N ASP A 26 5.32 12.27 -4.72
CA ASP A 26 4.30 13.04 -3.99
C ASP A 26 2.87 12.65 -4.39
N GLU A 27 2.64 12.40 -5.69
CA GLU A 27 1.33 11.95 -6.17
C GLU A 27 1.03 10.52 -5.73
N VAL A 28 2.03 9.64 -5.74
CA VAL A 28 1.90 8.27 -5.23
C VAL A 28 1.62 8.28 -3.73
N TYR A 29 2.27 9.15 -2.97
CA TYR A 29 2.01 9.32 -1.55
C TYR A 29 0.55 9.74 -1.28
N GLN A 30 0.05 10.76 -1.99
CA GLN A 30 -1.34 11.20 -1.86
C GLN A 30 -2.35 10.12 -2.28
N PHE A 31 -2.02 9.36 -3.31
CA PHE A 31 -2.82 8.22 -3.75
C PHE A 31 -2.92 7.15 -2.65
N LEU A 32 -1.79 6.79 -2.02
CA LEU A 32 -1.75 5.81 -0.94
C LEU A 32 -2.52 6.29 0.30
N ASP A 33 -2.35 7.55 0.71
CA ASP A 33 -3.06 8.17 1.83
C ASP A 33 -4.59 8.15 1.61
N THR A 34 -5.02 8.48 0.39
CA THR A 34 -6.44 8.40 0.01
C THR A 34 -6.95 6.96 0.02
N LEU A 35 -6.17 6.03 -0.52
CA LEU A 35 -6.54 4.62 -0.58
C LEU A 35 -6.67 4.00 0.82
N ASP A 36 -5.76 4.34 1.72
CA ASP A 36 -5.76 3.88 3.11
C ASP A 36 -7.07 4.26 3.82
N THR A 37 -7.48 5.54 3.69
CA THR A 37 -8.78 6.01 4.20
C THR A 37 -9.96 5.19 3.66
N HIS A 38 -9.92 4.73 2.40
CA HIS A 38 -11.00 3.90 1.83
C HIS A 38 -10.96 2.46 2.36
N VAL A 39 -9.76 1.91 2.55
CA VAL A 39 -9.53 0.57 3.09
C VAL A 39 -10.05 0.50 4.54
N GLU A 40 -9.71 1.49 5.37
CA GLU A 40 -10.23 1.61 6.74
C GLU A 40 -11.76 1.67 6.78
N ARG A 41 -12.38 2.44 5.88
CA ARG A 41 -13.84 2.59 5.83
C ARG A 41 -14.58 1.33 5.38
N THR A 42 -13.88 0.39 4.75
CA THR A 42 -14.46 -0.84 4.21
C THR A 42 -14.10 -2.09 5.02
N ASP A 43 -13.41 -1.92 6.16
CA ASP A 43 -12.89 -3.03 6.98
C ASP A 43 -12.00 -3.98 6.13
N ALA A 44 -11.31 -3.42 5.15
CA ALA A 44 -10.42 -4.13 4.24
C ALA A 44 -8.97 -4.09 4.74
N THR A 45 -8.10 -4.91 4.15
CA THR A 45 -6.65 -4.84 4.35
C THR A 45 -5.96 -4.69 3.01
N ALA A 46 -5.13 -3.66 2.87
CA ALA A 46 -4.31 -3.47 1.69
C ALA A 46 -2.88 -3.97 1.91
N HIS A 47 -2.30 -4.62 0.92
CA HIS A 47 -0.87 -4.88 0.86
C HIS A 47 -0.29 -4.38 -0.46
N PHE A 48 0.95 -3.89 -0.37
CA PHE A 48 1.65 -3.24 -1.47
C PHE A 48 3.03 -3.86 -1.60
N HIS A 49 3.44 -4.13 -2.83
CA HIS A 49 4.77 -4.66 -3.12
C HIS A 49 5.62 -3.55 -3.75
N LEU A 50 6.84 -3.41 -3.26
CA LEU A 50 7.84 -2.47 -3.78
C LEU A 50 9.13 -3.28 -3.99
N HIS A 51 9.79 -3.09 -5.13
CA HIS A 51 11.16 -3.57 -5.32
C HIS A 51 12.13 -2.57 -4.69
N ASP A 52 12.87 -2.99 -3.68
CA ASP A 52 13.84 -2.17 -2.96
C ASP A 52 15.03 -1.78 -3.84
N ASP A 53 15.47 -2.66 -4.73
CA ASP A 53 16.53 -2.38 -5.71
C ASP A 53 16.20 -1.26 -6.72
N ALA A 54 14.92 -0.88 -6.83
CA ALA A 54 14.44 0.07 -7.82
C ALA A 54 14.33 1.51 -7.32
N HIS A 55 14.42 1.74 -6.00
CA HIS A 55 14.24 3.06 -5.38
C HIS A 55 15.37 3.34 -4.40
N ASP A 56 15.66 4.62 -4.16
CA ASP A 56 16.61 5.00 -3.12
C ASP A 56 16.00 4.87 -1.71
N GLU A 57 16.87 4.82 -0.71
CA GLU A 57 16.47 4.71 0.69
C GLU A 57 15.58 5.87 1.16
N GLU A 58 15.74 7.05 0.55
CA GLU A 58 14.97 8.25 0.87
C GLU A 58 13.51 8.14 0.40
N ALA A 59 13.28 7.68 -0.83
CA ALA A 59 11.94 7.42 -1.36
C ALA A 59 11.23 6.34 -0.55
N VAL A 60 11.93 5.25 -0.21
CA VAL A 60 11.37 4.20 0.67
C VAL A 60 11.02 4.79 2.03
N ALA A 61 11.93 5.55 2.66
CA ALA A 61 11.71 6.18 3.96
C ALA A 61 10.52 7.14 3.97
N THR A 62 10.27 7.83 2.85
CA THR A 62 9.12 8.73 2.67
C THR A 62 7.79 7.96 2.63
N LEU A 63 7.76 6.77 2.03
CA LEU A 63 6.56 5.94 1.94
C LEU A 63 6.27 5.14 3.20
N ARG A 64 7.31 4.82 4.01
CA ARG A 64 7.17 4.00 5.22
C ARG A 64 6.04 4.43 6.18
N PRO A 65 5.82 5.72 6.47
CA PRO A 65 4.79 6.15 7.42
C PRO A 65 3.35 5.84 6.99
N VAL A 66 3.11 5.58 5.70
CA VAL A 66 1.78 5.26 5.17
C VAL A 66 1.39 3.80 5.45
N PHE A 67 2.36 2.94 5.82
CA PHE A 67 2.13 1.52 6.01
C PHE A 67 2.24 1.13 7.48
N ASP A 68 1.22 0.44 8.01
CA ASP A 68 1.26 -0.09 9.38
C ASP A 68 2.35 -1.15 9.61
N ARG A 69 2.64 -1.94 8.57
CA ARG A 69 3.57 -3.05 8.62
C ARG A 69 4.34 -3.15 7.31
N ILE A 70 5.65 -3.29 7.43
CA ILE A 70 6.56 -3.50 6.32
C ILE A 70 7.18 -4.89 6.50
N ARG A 71 7.28 -5.62 5.39
CA ARG A 71 8.02 -6.89 5.32
C ARG A 71 9.05 -6.76 4.22
N ASP A 72 10.31 -6.93 4.58
CA ASP A 72 11.39 -7.13 3.63
C ASP A 72 11.41 -8.61 3.25
N ASP A 73 11.31 -8.92 1.96
CA ASP A 73 11.47 -10.28 1.44
C ASP A 73 12.98 -10.52 1.31
N THR A 74 13.63 -10.89 2.42
CA THR A 74 15.05 -11.28 2.47
C THR A 74 15.23 -12.77 2.22
#